data_AF-A0A9E6XVY2-F1
#
_entry.id   AF-A0A9E6XVY2-F1
#
_cell.length_a   1.000
_cell.length_b   1.000
_cell.length_c   1.000
_cell.angle_alpha   90.00
_cell.angle_beta   90.00
_cell.angle_gamma   90.00
#
_symmetry.space_group_name_H-M   'P 1'
#
loop_
_entity.id
_entity.type
_entity.pdbx_description
1 polymer ?
#
loop_
_entity_poly.entity_id
_entity_poly.type
_entity_poly.pdbx_seq_one_letter_code
_entity_poly.pdbx_strand_id
1 'polypeptide(L)'
;MRYRFLRLFAVALVTLGLAATPALAVSTTVRIAGDTIGGTAVVNTPSANVPGMRCAGSSAAGALDVATAGNWDRQEFVSTILGESHAYAHSDYWAFWVNGSYSQVGACDYTVQAGDELLFYVQRDGPGFVGTVFPLYFSSVPAAVTAGAPFTVRVVRHVSDGNTTTPTPIAGATVTDGAGATATTGADGTATLVLGTPGTAKLQATAPASVPTPLATVAVSAAPVTEPGPAPPAPPAPGEPTPPAEPSTAAPPADRSAPLALIAGLRNGQHFSRRGAPRELHGTVADQGAVKQVQLRLERKRGKGCSSFSADRERFVKRSCGRGAAWFDAGDDASWSYLLPKRLGRGLYQLQVRATDAAGNRSTNASVRFRVR
;
A
#
# COMPACT_ATOMS: atom_id res chain seq x y z
N MET A 1 -53.56 37.45 -50.44
CA MET A 1 -53.40 37.56 -48.97
C MET A 1 -52.68 36.32 -48.46
N ARG A 2 -51.68 36.53 -47.60
CA ARG A 2 -50.78 35.53 -46.99
C ARG A 2 -51.48 34.82 -45.82
N TYR A 3 -51.28 33.51 -45.61
CA TYR A 3 -51.16 32.76 -44.33
C TYR A 3 -50.87 31.28 -44.69
N ARG A 4 -49.62 30.79 -44.77
CA ARG A 4 -48.71 30.27 -43.72
C ARG A 4 -49.31 29.22 -42.75
N PHE A 5 -48.94 27.96 -43.01
CA PHE A 5 -48.55 26.86 -42.11
C PHE A 5 -48.88 26.93 -40.61
N LEU A 6 -49.41 25.81 -40.07
CA LEU A 6 -48.79 25.15 -38.91
C LEU A 6 -49.17 23.66 -38.86
N ARG A 7 -48.18 22.78 -39.07
CA ARG A 7 -48.28 21.33 -38.79
C ARG A 7 -48.02 21.13 -37.30
N LEU A 8 -48.91 20.42 -36.60
CA LEU A 8 -48.65 19.93 -35.25
C LEU A 8 -47.51 18.90 -35.31
N PHE A 9 -46.39 19.19 -34.63
CA PHE A 9 -45.42 18.19 -34.22
C PHE A 9 -45.56 18.00 -32.71
N ALA A 10 -46.06 16.83 -32.31
CA ALA A 10 -45.99 16.38 -30.92
C ALA A 10 -44.56 15.91 -30.64
N VAL A 11 -43.82 16.66 -29.82
CA VAL A 11 -42.51 16.23 -29.30
C VAL A 11 -42.78 15.52 -27.97
N ALA A 12 -42.68 14.20 -27.97
CA ALA A 12 -42.62 13.40 -26.76
C ALA A 12 -41.24 13.61 -26.11
N LEU A 13 -41.20 14.35 -25.00
CA LEU A 13 -40.00 14.55 -24.19
C LEU A 13 -39.73 13.27 -23.39
N VAL A 14 -38.84 12.41 -23.89
CA VAL A 14 -38.33 11.27 -23.13
C VAL A 14 -37.28 11.79 -22.15
N THR A 15 -37.66 11.95 -20.88
CA THR A 15 -36.71 12.21 -19.79
C THR A 15 -35.90 10.93 -19.54
N LEU A 16 -34.70 10.84 -20.11
CA LEU A 16 -33.71 9.86 -19.66
C LEU A 16 -33.31 10.22 -18.22
N GLY A 17 -33.85 9.51 -17.24
CA GLY A 17 -33.33 9.51 -15.89
C GLY A 17 -31.92 8.91 -15.93
N LEU A 18 -30.89 9.73 -15.74
CA LEU A 18 -29.56 9.23 -15.41
C LEU A 18 -29.68 8.56 -14.03
N ALA A 19 -29.76 7.23 -14.02
CA ALA A 19 -29.49 6.47 -12.82
C ALA A 19 -28.03 6.76 -12.43
N ALA A 20 -27.83 7.50 -11.34
CA ALA A 20 -26.52 7.66 -10.74
C ALA A 20 -26.01 6.26 -10.38
N THR A 21 -24.93 5.82 -11.03
CA THR A 21 -24.22 4.62 -10.60
C THR A 21 -23.82 4.83 -9.14
N PRO A 22 -24.18 3.92 -8.22
CA PRO A 22 -23.78 4.06 -6.82
C PRO A 22 -22.26 4.17 -6.78
N ALA A 23 -21.76 5.25 -6.18
CA ALA A 23 -20.33 5.37 -5.89
C ALA A 23 -19.97 4.17 -5.02
N LEU A 24 -19.10 3.30 -5.55
CA LEU A 24 -18.64 2.12 -4.83
C LEU A 24 -18.01 2.58 -3.51
N ALA A 25 -18.40 1.94 -2.42
CA ALA A 25 -17.81 2.21 -1.12
C ALA A 25 -16.29 1.94 -1.18
N VAL A 26 -15.51 2.85 -0.60
CA VAL A 26 -14.05 2.80 -0.63
C VAL A 26 -13.56 2.05 0.61
N SER A 27 -12.80 0.98 0.42
CA SER A 27 -12.17 0.23 1.50
C SER A 27 -10.89 0.92 1.97
N THR A 28 -10.78 1.15 3.27
CA THR A 28 -9.62 1.80 3.92
C THR A 28 -9.31 1.14 5.26
N THR A 29 -8.07 1.26 5.72
CA THR A 29 -7.65 0.80 7.04
C THR A 29 -7.68 1.98 8.00
N VAL A 30 -8.37 1.84 9.13
CA VAL A 30 -8.39 2.82 10.23
C VAL A 30 -7.69 2.22 11.42
N ARG A 31 -6.66 2.90 11.90
CA ARG A 31 -5.89 2.54 13.08
C ARG A 31 -6.09 3.59 14.15
N ILE A 32 -6.41 3.13 15.35
CA ILE A 32 -6.60 3.98 16.53
C ILE A 32 -5.57 3.53 17.56
N ALA A 33 -4.83 4.48 18.14
CA ALA A 33 -3.83 4.23 19.16
C ALA A 33 -3.91 5.28 20.26
N GLY A 34 -4.63 4.94 21.32
CA GLY A 34 -4.70 5.69 22.57
C GLY A 34 -3.77 5.14 23.64
N ASP A 35 -3.88 5.70 24.84
CA ASP A 35 -3.21 5.21 26.04
C ASP A 35 -3.86 3.93 26.59
N THR A 36 -5.19 3.84 26.52
CA THR A 36 -6.00 2.71 27.03
C THR A 36 -6.73 1.96 25.93
N ILE A 37 -6.90 2.59 24.76
CA ILE A 37 -7.57 2.01 23.60
C ILE A 37 -6.60 1.78 22.44
N GLY A 38 -6.88 0.77 21.63
CA GLY A 38 -6.08 0.52 20.43
C GLY A 38 -6.77 -0.48 19.52
N GLY A 39 -6.55 -0.34 18.21
CA GLY A 39 -7.14 -1.26 17.25
C GLY A 39 -6.87 -0.89 15.81
N THR A 40 -7.14 -1.84 14.92
CA THR A 40 -7.12 -1.62 13.47
C THR A 40 -8.36 -2.26 12.88
N ALA A 41 -9.09 -1.49 12.06
CA ALA A 41 -10.28 -1.94 11.36
C ALA A 41 -10.14 -1.66 9.87
N VAL A 42 -10.59 -2.59 9.04
CA VAL A 42 -10.79 -2.33 7.61
C VAL A 42 -12.26 -1.98 7.41
N VAL A 43 -12.53 -0.77 6.93
CA VAL A 43 -13.88 -0.23 6.81
C VAL A 43 -14.17 0.22 5.39
N ASN A 44 -15.46 0.17 5.04
CA ASN A 44 -15.98 0.74 3.81
C ASN A 44 -16.64 2.07 4.12
N THR A 45 -16.19 3.16 3.50
CA THR A 45 -16.76 4.49 3.76
C THR A 45 -18.19 4.60 3.20
N PRO A 46 -19.15 5.13 3.99
CA PRO A 46 -20.52 5.31 3.54
C PRO A 46 -20.63 6.46 2.53
N SER A 47 -21.71 6.48 1.75
CA SER A 47 -22.06 7.60 0.87
C SER A 47 -22.78 8.74 1.60
N ALA A 48 -23.50 8.42 2.69
CA ALA A 48 -24.20 9.39 3.52
C ALA A 48 -23.23 10.15 4.44
N ASN A 49 -23.56 11.39 4.78
CA ASN A 49 -22.77 12.20 5.70
C ASN A 49 -22.69 11.55 7.09
N VAL A 50 -21.63 11.88 7.83
CA VAL A 50 -21.47 11.48 9.23
C VAL A 50 -22.64 12.03 10.06
N PRO A 51 -23.32 11.22 10.87
CA PRO A 51 -24.46 11.66 11.68
C PRO A 51 -24.11 12.87 12.56
N GLY A 52 -24.88 13.94 12.49
CA GLY A 52 -24.65 15.14 13.30
C GLY A 52 -23.52 16.05 12.82
N MET A 53 -22.84 15.72 11.72
CA MET A 53 -21.80 16.57 11.13
C MET A 53 -22.09 16.90 9.67
N ARG A 54 -21.39 17.90 9.12
CA ARG A 54 -21.41 18.22 7.68
C ARG A 54 -20.42 17.39 6.86
N CYS A 55 -19.65 16.54 7.50
CA CYS A 55 -18.57 15.78 6.87
C CYS A 55 -19.15 14.68 5.98
N ALA A 56 -18.62 14.57 4.77
CA ALA A 56 -19.04 13.52 3.84
C ALA A 56 -18.73 12.13 4.44
N GLY A 57 -19.56 11.13 4.16
CA GLY A 57 -19.28 9.75 4.59
C GLY A 57 -18.00 9.17 3.98
N SER A 58 -17.63 9.65 2.80
CA SER A 58 -16.37 9.31 2.11
C SER A 58 -15.14 10.01 2.70
N SER A 59 -15.28 10.76 3.80
CA SER A 59 -14.16 11.43 4.46
C SER A 59 -13.47 10.52 5.48
N ALA A 60 -12.30 10.94 5.99
CA ALA A 60 -11.64 10.23 7.09
C ALA A 60 -12.49 10.25 8.37
N ALA A 61 -13.29 11.29 8.61
CA ALA A 61 -14.28 11.32 9.68
C ALA A 61 -15.36 10.25 9.49
N GLY A 62 -15.80 10.01 8.25
CA GLY A 62 -16.74 8.93 7.94
C GLY A 62 -16.13 7.54 8.12
N ALA A 63 -14.85 7.36 7.77
CA ALA A 63 -14.13 6.12 8.07
C ALA A 63 -13.98 5.90 9.58
N LEU A 64 -13.64 6.95 10.34
CA LEU A 64 -13.56 6.89 11.81
C LEU A 64 -14.92 6.56 12.44
N ASP A 65 -16.00 7.14 11.93
CA ASP A 65 -17.36 6.87 12.42
C ASP A 65 -17.74 5.40 12.26
N VAL A 66 -17.44 4.80 11.11
CA VAL A 66 -17.67 3.36 10.90
C VAL A 66 -16.76 2.51 11.79
N ALA A 67 -15.46 2.85 11.87
CA ALA A 67 -14.48 2.09 12.64
C ALA A 67 -14.81 2.07 14.15
N THR A 68 -15.44 3.12 14.65
CA THR A 68 -15.83 3.27 16.06
C THR A 68 -17.29 2.90 16.31
N ALA A 69 -18.04 2.51 15.28
CA ALA A 69 -19.50 2.37 15.34
C ALA A 69 -20.20 3.62 15.91
N GLY A 70 -19.66 4.81 15.62
CA GLY A 70 -20.16 6.09 16.09
C GLY A 70 -19.77 6.46 17.52
N ASN A 71 -18.93 5.67 18.19
CA ASN A 71 -18.44 5.94 19.53
C ASN A 71 -17.21 6.89 19.50
N TRP A 72 -17.46 8.14 19.18
CA TRP A 72 -16.54 9.27 19.26
C TRP A 72 -17.35 10.57 19.32
N ASP A 73 -16.71 11.69 19.66
CA ASP A 73 -17.43 12.94 19.94
C ASP A 73 -17.96 13.69 18.72
N ARG A 74 -17.52 13.31 17.50
CA ARG A 74 -17.92 13.94 16.23
C ARG A 74 -17.67 15.45 16.21
N GLN A 75 -16.57 15.89 16.80
CA GLN A 75 -16.17 17.29 16.80
C GLN A 75 -15.18 17.60 15.65
N GLU A 76 -15.09 18.89 15.29
CA GLU A 76 -14.07 19.38 14.35
C GLU A 76 -12.66 19.18 14.92
N PHE A 77 -12.51 19.42 16.22
CA PHE A 77 -11.33 19.07 17.01
C PHE A 77 -11.66 17.84 17.84
N VAL A 78 -11.35 16.66 17.30
CA VAL A 78 -11.64 15.38 17.95
C VAL A 78 -10.92 15.32 19.31
N SER A 79 -11.70 15.18 20.36
CA SER A 79 -11.23 15.07 21.73
C SER A 79 -11.45 13.67 22.29
N THR A 80 -12.54 13.00 21.91
CA THR A 80 -12.89 11.66 22.42
C THR A 80 -13.06 10.64 21.30
N ILE A 81 -12.35 9.52 21.41
CA ILE A 81 -12.51 8.33 20.55
C ILE A 81 -12.68 7.12 21.46
N LEU A 82 -13.71 6.29 21.21
CA LEU A 82 -14.01 5.07 21.98
C LEU A 82 -14.04 5.26 23.52
N GLY A 83 -14.47 6.43 23.98
CA GLY A 83 -14.55 6.80 25.40
C GLY A 83 -13.25 7.36 26.01
N GLU A 84 -12.11 7.31 25.31
CA GLU A 84 -10.86 7.91 25.75
C GLU A 84 -10.74 9.36 25.26
N SER A 85 -10.39 10.28 26.16
CA SER A 85 -10.44 11.72 25.89
C SER A 85 -9.09 12.41 26.04
N HIS A 86 -8.71 13.20 25.05
CA HIS A 86 -7.51 14.03 24.99
C HIS A 86 -7.87 15.44 24.51
N ALA A 87 -7.94 16.37 25.45
CA ALA A 87 -8.40 17.75 25.24
C ALA A 87 -7.28 18.78 25.50
N TYR A 88 -6.03 18.40 25.24
CA TYR A 88 -4.83 19.22 25.43
C TYR A 88 -4.49 19.56 26.89
N ALA A 89 -5.15 18.93 27.87
CA ALA A 89 -4.90 19.14 29.29
C ALA A 89 -3.46 18.73 29.69
N HIS A 90 -2.87 17.79 28.97
CA HIS A 90 -1.49 17.32 29.15
C HIS A 90 -0.64 17.55 27.90
N SER A 91 -0.94 18.62 27.15
CA SER A 91 -0.37 18.89 25.83
C SER A 91 -0.61 17.75 24.84
N ASP A 92 -1.76 17.11 24.95
CA ASP A 92 -2.13 15.87 24.29
C ASP A 92 -3.38 16.02 23.40
N TYR A 93 -3.39 15.38 22.24
CA TYR A 93 -4.54 15.43 21.33
C TYR A 93 -4.55 14.25 20.36
N TRP A 94 -5.69 14.02 19.72
CA TRP A 94 -5.80 13.05 18.63
C TRP A 94 -5.20 13.60 17.34
N ALA A 95 -3.97 13.20 17.03
CA ALA A 95 -3.35 13.50 15.75
C ALA A 95 -3.91 12.61 14.64
N PHE A 96 -4.11 13.19 13.46
CA PHE A 96 -4.62 12.51 12.28
C PHE A 96 -3.53 12.37 11.21
N TRP A 97 -3.28 11.14 10.81
CA TRP A 97 -2.24 10.76 9.86
C TRP A 97 -2.83 9.93 8.73
N VAL A 98 -2.25 10.07 7.55
CA VAL A 98 -2.63 9.35 6.34
C VAL A 98 -1.38 8.76 5.71
N ASN A 99 -1.38 7.45 5.47
CA ASN A 99 -0.31 6.71 4.79
C ASN A 99 1.07 7.04 5.38
N GLY A 100 1.17 7.03 6.72
CA GLY A 100 2.41 7.33 7.44
C GLY A 100 2.84 8.79 7.44
N SER A 101 2.00 9.74 7.04
CA SER A 101 2.31 11.17 7.10
C SER A 101 1.27 11.96 7.90
N TYR A 102 1.71 12.99 8.60
CA TYR A 102 0.82 13.91 9.31
C TYR A 102 -0.10 14.61 8.30
N SER A 103 -1.41 14.62 8.56
CA SER A 103 -2.38 15.27 7.68
C SER A 103 -2.36 16.79 7.84
N GLN A 104 -2.28 17.51 6.73
CA GLN A 104 -2.39 18.98 6.70
C GLN A 104 -3.84 19.48 6.70
N VAL A 105 -4.81 18.56 6.68
CA VAL A 105 -6.24 18.85 6.71
C VAL A 105 -6.92 18.01 7.78
N GLY A 106 -8.05 18.48 8.29
CA GLY A 106 -8.85 17.73 9.26
C GLY A 106 -9.47 16.47 8.65
N ALA A 107 -9.93 15.56 9.52
CA ALA A 107 -10.54 14.30 9.10
C ALA A 107 -11.79 14.49 8.21
N CYS A 108 -12.51 15.59 8.39
CA CYS A 108 -13.68 15.92 7.57
C CYS A 108 -13.35 16.36 6.14
N ASP A 109 -12.20 17.01 5.94
CA ASP A 109 -11.78 17.54 4.64
C ASP A 109 -10.97 16.52 3.83
N TYR A 110 -10.42 15.51 4.49
CA TYR A 110 -9.72 14.42 3.81
C TYR A 110 -10.70 13.42 3.20
N THR A 111 -10.73 13.32 1.87
CA THR A 111 -11.52 12.29 1.15
C THR A 111 -10.71 11.01 1.00
N VAL A 112 -11.20 9.93 1.60
CA VAL A 112 -10.55 8.62 1.64
C VAL A 112 -10.43 8.01 0.25
N GLN A 113 -9.28 7.39 -0.01
CA GLN A 113 -9.01 6.61 -1.21
C GLN A 113 -8.88 5.12 -0.87
N ALA A 114 -9.08 4.27 -1.89
CA ALA A 114 -9.00 2.83 -1.69
C ALA A 114 -7.57 2.43 -1.32
N GLY A 115 -7.43 1.71 -0.21
CA GLY A 115 -6.14 1.27 0.32
C GLY A 115 -5.42 2.29 1.20
N ASP A 116 -6.02 3.46 1.49
CA ASP A 116 -5.45 4.39 2.48
C ASP A 116 -5.35 3.72 3.86
N GLU A 117 -4.27 4.00 4.58
CA GLU A 117 -4.16 3.82 6.02
C GLU A 117 -4.39 5.17 6.71
N LEU A 118 -5.44 5.25 7.52
CA LEU A 118 -5.70 6.35 8.42
C LEU A 118 -5.23 5.97 9.81
N LEU A 119 -4.48 6.85 10.47
CA LEU A 119 -4.05 6.67 11.83
C LEU A 119 -4.53 7.85 12.68
N PHE A 120 -5.26 7.53 13.74
CA PHE A 120 -5.62 8.44 14.81
C PHE A 120 -4.88 8.00 16.06
N TYR A 121 -4.01 8.85 16.60
CA TYR A 121 -3.29 8.50 17.81
C TYR A 121 -3.12 9.67 18.76
N VAL A 122 -2.83 9.35 20.02
CA VAL A 122 -2.57 10.35 21.04
C VAL A 122 -1.16 10.90 20.86
N GLN A 123 -1.12 12.08 20.25
CA GLN A 123 0.06 12.90 20.17
C GLN A 123 0.25 13.62 21.50
N ARG A 124 1.51 13.76 21.93
CA ARG A 124 1.89 14.62 23.05
C ARG A 124 2.96 15.58 22.60
N ASP A 125 2.77 16.86 22.88
CA ASP A 125 3.70 17.90 22.54
C ASP A 125 4.43 18.39 23.80
N GLY A 126 5.75 18.56 23.67
CA GLY A 126 6.59 19.13 24.71
C GLY A 126 6.69 20.66 24.59
N PRO A 127 7.66 21.27 25.30
CA PRO A 127 7.94 22.70 25.17
C PRO A 127 8.10 23.13 23.72
N GLY A 128 7.44 24.23 23.35
CA GLY A 128 7.48 24.77 21.99
C GLY A 128 6.59 24.02 20.98
N PHE A 129 5.60 23.26 21.43
CA PHE A 129 4.69 22.48 20.57
C PHE A 129 5.40 21.42 19.72
N VAL A 130 6.50 20.88 20.26
CA VAL A 130 7.30 19.86 19.58
C VAL A 130 6.77 18.49 19.95
N GLY A 131 6.37 17.72 18.95
CA GLY A 131 5.92 16.35 19.16
C GLY A 131 6.94 15.47 19.87
N THR A 132 6.47 14.65 20.81
CA THR A 132 7.29 13.75 21.62
C THR A 132 6.98 12.27 21.38
N VAL A 133 5.80 11.97 20.82
CA VAL A 133 5.36 10.63 20.43
C VAL A 133 5.22 10.60 18.91
N PHE A 134 5.75 9.56 18.27
CA PHE A 134 5.68 9.44 16.80
C PHE A 134 5.44 8.00 16.36
N PRO A 135 4.75 7.77 15.24
CA PRO A 135 4.49 6.43 14.75
C PRO A 135 5.72 5.78 14.13
N LEU A 136 5.83 4.47 14.36
CA LEU A 136 6.81 3.61 13.71
C LEU A 136 6.22 3.00 12.44
N TYR A 137 7.07 2.80 11.44
CA TYR A 137 6.76 2.04 10.23
C TYR A 137 7.92 1.12 9.85
N PHE A 138 7.57 0.00 9.23
CA PHE A 138 8.56 -0.79 8.52
C PHE A 138 8.87 -0.12 7.18
N SER A 139 10.12 0.29 7.00
CA SER A 139 10.63 0.77 5.69
C SER A 139 11.09 -0.38 4.81
N SER A 140 11.44 -1.52 5.40
CA SER A 140 11.77 -2.77 4.72
C SER A 140 11.38 -3.96 5.58
N VAL A 141 10.55 -4.85 5.05
CA VAL A 141 10.22 -6.16 5.60
C VAL A 141 10.09 -7.12 4.41
N PRO A 142 10.79 -8.27 4.41
CA PRO A 142 10.59 -9.29 3.39
C PRO A 142 9.16 -9.83 3.43
N ALA A 143 8.53 -10.02 2.27
CA ALA A 143 7.21 -10.64 2.20
C ALA A 143 7.25 -12.15 2.54
N ALA A 144 8.38 -12.80 2.30
CA ALA A 144 8.59 -14.23 2.58
C ALA A 144 10.01 -14.52 3.07
N VAL A 145 10.14 -15.51 3.96
CA VAL A 145 11.41 -15.98 4.53
C VAL A 145 11.38 -17.51 4.70
N THR A 146 12.55 -18.13 4.80
CA THR A 146 12.67 -19.55 5.14
C THR A 146 12.75 -19.73 6.65
N ALA A 147 12.03 -20.71 7.19
CA ALA A 147 12.08 -21.06 8.61
C ALA A 147 13.53 -21.35 9.03
N GLY A 148 13.96 -20.77 10.15
CA GLY A 148 15.32 -20.91 10.67
C GLY A 148 16.39 -20.05 9.97
N ALA A 149 16.09 -19.41 8.83
CA ALA A 149 17.01 -18.50 8.18
C ALA A 149 16.92 -17.08 8.78
N PRO A 150 18.06 -16.42 9.05
CA PRO A 150 18.05 -15.02 9.47
C PRO A 150 17.64 -14.11 8.32
N PHE A 151 16.82 -13.10 8.62
CA PHE A 151 16.46 -12.03 7.70
C PHE A 151 16.46 -10.69 8.42
N THR A 152 16.63 -9.62 7.64
CA THR A 152 16.72 -8.26 8.17
C THR A 152 15.45 -7.48 7.88
N VAL A 153 14.98 -6.76 8.90
CA VAL A 153 13.92 -5.75 8.77
C VAL A 153 14.48 -4.38 9.10
N ARG A 154 13.83 -3.33 8.62
CA ARG A 154 14.20 -1.94 8.93
C ARG A 154 13.01 -1.13 9.42
N VAL A 155 13.13 -0.63 10.64
CA VAL A 155 12.14 0.21 11.31
C VAL A 155 12.56 1.67 11.23
N VAL A 156 11.61 2.54 10.91
CA VAL A 156 11.77 3.99 10.93
C VAL A 156 10.71 4.60 11.82
N ARG A 157 11.07 5.67 12.52
CA ARG A 157 10.14 6.59 13.16
C ARG A 157 9.78 7.68 12.16
N HIS A 158 8.50 7.96 11.98
CA HIS A 158 8.06 9.07 11.14
C HIS A 158 7.86 10.30 12.01
N VAL A 159 8.82 11.23 11.98
CA VAL A 159 8.80 12.46 12.77
C VAL A 159 8.16 13.57 11.96
N SER A 160 7.19 14.29 12.56
CA SER A 160 6.53 15.44 11.92
C SER A 160 6.89 16.74 12.64
N ASP A 161 7.15 17.80 11.86
CA ASP A 161 7.26 19.18 12.35
C ASP A 161 5.94 19.96 12.24
N GLY A 162 4.84 19.24 11.98
CA GLY A 162 3.52 19.81 11.72
C GLY A 162 3.27 20.14 10.25
N ASN A 163 4.30 20.14 9.39
CA ASN A 163 4.19 20.44 7.96
C ASN A 163 4.74 19.31 7.08
N THR A 164 5.88 18.74 7.47
CA THR A 164 6.59 17.68 6.78
C THR A 164 6.80 16.50 7.70
N THR A 165 6.55 15.30 7.19
CA THR A 165 6.89 14.05 7.88
C THR A 165 8.18 13.47 7.29
N THR A 166 9.16 13.20 8.17
CA THR A 166 10.47 12.66 7.81
C THR A 166 10.65 11.28 8.45
N PRO A 167 10.86 10.22 7.65
CA PRO A 167 11.26 8.91 8.17
C PRO A 167 12.70 8.93 8.66
N THR A 168 12.91 8.66 9.94
CA THR A 168 14.24 8.58 10.57
C THR A 168 14.49 7.17 11.11
N PRO A 169 15.68 6.58 10.90
CA PRO A 169 16.05 5.33 11.58
C PRO A 169 15.87 5.43 13.09
N ILE A 170 15.45 4.34 13.72
CA ILE A 170 15.30 4.28 15.18
C ILE A 170 16.11 3.12 15.75
N ALA A 171 16.99 3.42 16.70
CA ALA A 171 17.69 2.41 17.48
C ALA A 171 16.86 2.00 18.70
N GLY A 172 17.00 0.75 19.13
CA GLY A 172 16.37 0.27 20.37
C GLY A 172 14.89 -0.08 20.26
N ALA A 173 14.28 -0.01 19.07
CA ALA A 173 12.95 -0.56 18.84
C ALA A 173 13.00 -2.09 18.84
N THR A 174 12.05 -2.70 19.55
CA THR A 174 11.86 -4.16 19.63
C THR A 174 10.93 -4.60 18.52
N VAL A 175 11.39 -5.51 17.67
CA VAL A 175 10.60 -6.19 16.64
C VAL A 175 10.24 -7.57 17.14
N THR A 176 8.96 -7.95 17.08
CA THR A 176 8.49 -9.28 17.50
C THR A 176 7.43 -9.84 16.56
N ASP A 177 7.32 -11.16 16.49
CA ASP A 177 6.24 -11.89 15.80
C ASP A 177 5.06 -12.25 16.71
N GLY A 178 5.15 -11.94 18.01
CA GLY A 178 4.17 -12.34 19.03
C GLY A 178 4.15 -13.84 19.36
N ALA A 179 4.93 -14.67 18.68
CA ALA A 179 5.03 -16.13 18.86
C ALA A 179 6.35 -16.56 19.53
N GLY A 180 7.30 -15.64 19.69
CA GLY A 180 8.52 -15.82 20.49
C GLY A 180 9.78 -15.27 19.82
N ALA A 181 9.75 -14.98 18.53
CA ALA A 181 10.86 -14.31 17.88
C ALA A 181 10.89 -12.83 18.27
N THR A 182 12.07 -12.35 18.66
CA THR A 182 12.29 -10.96 19.02
C THR A 182 13.69 -10.51 18.61
N ALA A 183 13.83 -9.26 18.19
CA ALA A 183 15.11 -8.62 17.92
C ALA A 183 15.02 -7.12 18.17
N THR A 184 16.16 -6.51 18.47
CA THR A 184 16.25 -5.06 18.72
C THR A 184 16.99 -4.38 17.59
N THR A 185 16.48 -3.21 17.18
CA THR A 185 17.07 -2.41 16.09
C THR A 185 18.37 -1.72 16.49
N GLY A 186 19.34 -1.73 15.58
CA GLY A 186 20.60 -0.99 15.67
C GLY A 186 20.47 0.48 15.30
N ALA A 187 21.60 1.20 15.27
CA ALA A 187 21.65 2.65 14.99
C ALA A 187 21.11 3.03 13.60
N ASP A 188 21.14 2.12 12.63
CA ASP A 188 20.62 2.29 11.28
C ASP A 188 19.15 1.89 11.12
N GLY A 189 18.50 1.54 12.23
CA GLY A 189 17.10 1.10 12.30
C GLY A 189 16.88 -0.35 11.89
N THR A 190 17.95 -1.15 11.71
CA THR A 190 17.82 -2.54 11.26
C THR A 190 17.84 -3.54 12.40
N ALA A 191 17.05 -4.61 12.29
CA ALA A 191 17.06 -5.74 13.21
C ALA A 191 17.07 -7.05 12.42
N THR A 192 17.80 -8.05 12.90
CA THR A 192 17.85 -9.38 12.29
C THR A 192 17.02 -10.36 13.12
N LEU A 193 16.04 -11.01 12.50
CA LEU A 193 15.16 -11.99 13.12
C LEU A 193 15.35 -13.37 12.50
N VAL A 194 14.96 -14.39 13.26
CA VAL A 194 14.84 -15.77 12.79
C VAL A 194 13.45 -16.26 13.18
N LEU A 195 12.66 -16.70 12.20
CA LEU A 195 11.33 -17.27 12.45
C LEU A 195 11.44 -18.79 12.35
N GLY A 196 11.11 -19.51 13.42
CA GLY A 196 11.26 -20.97 13.48
C GLY A 196 10.09 -21.76 12.92
N THR A 197 8.89 -21.17 12.91
CA THR A 197 7.65 -21.87 12.60
C THR A 197 7.17 -21.52 11.19
N PRO A 198 7.03 -22.51 10.28
CA PRO A 198 6.41 -22.30 8.98
C PRO A 198 4.96 -21.80 9.11
N GLY A 199 4.51 -20.98 8.16
CA GLY A 199 3.17 -20.41 8.15
C GLY A 199 3.18 -18.91 7.89
N THR A 200 2.35 -18.16 8.60
CA THR A 200 2.24 -16.70 8.46
C THR A 200 2.60 -16.04 9.78
N ALA A 201 3.70 -15.29 9.78
CA ALA A 201 4.11 -14.47 10.91
C ALA A 201 3.58 -13.03 10.76
N LYS A 202 3.21 -12.41 11.88
CA LYS A 202 2.81 -11.00 11.92
C LYS A 202 3.82 -10.23 12.75
N LEU A 203 4.66 -9.45 12.09
CA LEU A 203 5.68 -8.65 12.75
C LEU A 203 5.10 -7.32 13.21
N GLN A 204 5.50 -6.91 14.41
CA GLN A 204 5.25 -5.58 14.95
C GLN A 204 6.53 -5.03 15.56
N ALA A 205 6.80 -3.75 15.37
CA ALA A 205 7.85 -3.06 16.11
C ALA A 205 7.25 -2.08 17.13
N THR A 206 7.84 -2.06 18.32
CA THR A 206 7.48 -1.19 19.43
C THR A 206 8.73 -0.47 19.96
N ALA A 207 8.56 0.74 20.48
CA ALA A 207 9.61 1.49 21.15
C ALA A 207 8.99 2.46 22.17
N PRO A 208 9.73 2.88 23.20
CA PRO A 208 9.27 3.93 24.09
C PRO A 208 8.89 5.21 23.34
N ALA A 209 7.88 5.93 23.86
CA ALA A 209 7.36 7.17 23.29
C ALA A 209 7.09 7.08 21.78
N SER A 210 6.53 5.95 21.33
CA SER A 210 6.23 5.73 19.91
C SER A 210 4.92 4.98 19.75
N VAL A 211 4.22 5.20 18.64
CA VAL A 211 3.08 4.36 18.26
C VAL A 211 3.64 3.13 17.52
N PRO A 212 3.24 1.89 17.89
CA PRO A 212 3.70 0.68 17.23
C PRO A 212 3.49 0.69 15.71
N THR A 213 4.24 -0.13 14.99
CA THR A 213 4.00 -0.32 13.55
C THR A 213 2.63 -0.95 13.29
N PRO A 214 2.05 -0.78 12.10
CA PRO A 214 1.07 -1.73 11.59
C PRO A 214 1.67 -3.14 11.60
N LEU A 215 0.82 -4.17 11.66
CA LEU A 215 1.26 -5.55 11.54
C LEU A 215 1.72 -5.81 10.12
N ALA A 216 3.00 -6.15 9.95
CA ALA A 216 3.55 -6.60 8.69
C ALA A 216 3.41 -8.12 8.60
N THR A 217 2.85 -8.61 7.50
CA THR A 217 2.67 -10.06 7.29
C THR A 217 3.86 -10.62 6.54
N VAL A 218 4.44 -11.71 7.06
CA VAL A 218 5.57 -12.42 6.46
C VAL A 218 5.21 -13.88 6.31
N ALA A 219 5.32 -14.41 5.09
CA ALA A 219 5.18 -15.83 4.84
C ALA A 219 6.47 -16.56 5.25
N VAL A 220 6.34 -17.65 6.00
CA VAL A 220 7.47 -18.47 6.47
C VAL A 220 7.37 -19.83 5.82
N SER A 221 8.25 -20.12 4.87
CA SER A 221 8.32 -21.43 4.22
C SER A 221 9.07 -22.43 5.10
N ALA A 222 8.75 -23.72 5.03
CA ALA A 222 9.57 -24.74 5.69
C ALA A 222 11.02 -24.67 5.18
N ALA A 223 11.98 -24.93 6.07
CA ALA A 223 13.36 -25.15 5.66
C ALA A 223 13.40 -26.35 4.70
N PRO A 224 14.21 -26.32 3.64
CA PRO A 224 14.48 -27.51 2.85
C PRO A 224 14.95 -28.60 3.80
N VAL A 225 14.25 -29.74 3.84
CA VAL A 225 14.78 -30.91 4.53
C VAL A 225 15.98 -31.35 3.71
N THR A 226 17.18 -31.15 4.25
CA THR A 226 18.36 -31.83 3.74
C THR A 226 18.11 -33.30 4.02
N GLU A 227 17.63 -34.06 3.02
CA GLU A 227 17.68 -35.51 3.11
C GLU A 227 19.12 -35.88 3.45
N PRO A 228 19.36 -36.76 4.44
CA PRO A 228 20.65 -37.39 4.56
C PRO A 228 20.95 -38.00 3.19
N GLY A 229 22.03 -37.53 2.56
CA GLY A 229 22.47 -38.12 1.29
C GLY A 229 22.51 -39.64 1.47
N PRO A 230 22.07 -40.42 0.46
CA PRO A 230 21.98 -41.86 0.59
C PRO A 230 23.33 -42.37 1.11
N ALA A 231 23.28 -43.09 2.23
CA ALA A 231 24.46 -43.74 2.77
C ALA A 231 25.14 -44.52 1.62
N PRO A 232 26.48 -44.45 1.48
CA PRO A 232 27.16 -45.16 0.40
C PRO A 232 26.70 -46.61 0.38
N PRO A 233 26.33 -47.15 -0.80
CA PRO A 233 25.70 -48.46 -0.88
C PRO A 233 26.61 -49.50 -0.24
N ALA A 234 26.09 -50.19 0.78
CA ALA A 234 26.72 -51.39 1.30
C ALA A 234 26.85 -52.41 0.16
N PRO A 235 27.96 -53.16 0.05
CA PRO A 235 28.12 -54.17 -0.97
C PRO A 235 26.97 -55.20 -0.86
N PRO A 236 26.46 -55.72 -1.99
CA PRO A 236 25.22 -56.48 -2.02
C PRO A 236 25.36 -57.81 -1.27
N ALA A 237 24.49 -58.05 -0.30
CA ALA A 237 24.24 -59.38 0.21
C ALA A 237 23.31 -60.14 -0.77
N PRO A 238 23.53 -61.43 -1.05
CA PRO A 238 22.72 -62.17 -2.01
C PRO A 238 21.37 -62.55 -1.40
N GLY A 239 20.30 -62.10 -2.05
CA GLY A 239 19.00 -62.77 -2.05
C GLY A 239 18.02 -62.35 -0.94
N GLU A 240 17.14 -61.40 -1.25
CA GLU A 240 15.75 -61.39 -0.77
C GLU A 240 14.86 -60.62 -1.77
N PRO A 241 13.56 -60.95 -1.89
CA PRO A 241 12.71 -60.45 -2.95
C PRO A 241 12.26 -59.00 -2.70
N THR A 242 12.22 -58.22 -3.78
CA THR A 242 11.73 -56.84 -3.85
C THR A 242 10.31 -56.67 -3.27
N PRO A 243 10.06 -55.73 -2.34
CA PRO A 243 8.71 -55.26 -2.05
C PRO A 243 8.17 -54.38 -3.18
N PRO A 244 6.85 -54.22 -3.32
CA PRO A 244 6.26 -53.44 -4.40
C PRO A 244 6.57 -51.95 -4.22
N ALA A 245 6.79 -51.26 -5.34
CA ALA A 245 6.97 -49.81 -5.37
C ALA A 245 5.73 -49.11 -4.79
N GLU A 246 5.90 -48.33 -3.72
CA GLU A 246 4.87 -47.41 -3.25
C GLU A 246 4.73 -46.25 -4.26
N PRO A 247 3.50 -45.76 -4.48
CA PRO A 247 3.22 -44.76 -5.49
C PRO A 247 3.81 -43.41 -5.09
N SER A 248 4.61 -42.85 -6.00
CA SER A 248 5.15 -41.49 -5.97
C SER A 248 4.05 -40.48 -5.60
N THR A 249 4.17 -39.91 -4.40
CA THR A 249 3.34 -38.80 -3.95
C THR A 249 3.57 -37.61 -4.87
N ALA A 250 2.48 -37.08 -5.38
CA ALA A 250 2.41 -36.05 -6.40
C ALA A 250 3.28 -34.81 -6.07
N ALA A 251 3.86 -34.23 -7.13
CA ALA A 251 4.56 -32.94 -7.09
C ALA A 251 3.72 -31.88 -6.36
N PRO A 252 4.37 -30.96 -5.61
CA PRO A 252 3.66 -29.90 -4.91
C PRO A 252 2.80 -29.08 -5.89
N PRO A 253 1.61 -28.63 -5.47
CA PRO A 253 0.72 -27.88 -6.35
C PRO A 253 1.44 -26.62 -6.84
N ALA A 254 1.56 -26.46 -8.16
CA ALA A 254 2.10 -25.26 -8.76
C ALA A 254 1.29 -24.04 -8.30
N ASP A 255 1.96 -23.00 -7.82
CA ASP A 255 1.32 -21.72 -7.51
C ASP A 255 0.75 -21.10 -8.79
N ARG A 256 -0.54 -20.80 -8.77
CA ARG A 256 -1.29 -20.21 -9.89
C ARG A 256 -1.83 -18.82 -9.57
N SER A 257 -1.47 -18.25 -8.43
CA SER A 257 -1.96 -16.95 -7.99
C SER A 257 -1.18 -15.86 -8.71
N ALA A 258 -1.88 -14.97 -9.41
CA ALA A 258 -1.22 -13.85 -10.06
C ALA A 258 -0.92 -12.73 -9.05
N PRO A 259 0.27 -12.09 -9.12
CA PRO A 259 0.60 -10.94 -8.29
C PRO A 259 -0.31 -9.75 -8.59
N LEU A 260 -0.44 -8.81 -7.65
CA LEU A 260 -1.16 -7.55 -7.82
C LEU A 260 -0.19 -6.36 -7.76
N ALA A 261 0.09 -5.75 -8.92
CA ALA A 261 0.89 -4.53 -8.99
C ALA A 261 0.04 -3.28 -8.67
N LEU A 262 0.61 -2.34 -7.92
CA LEU A 262 0.03 -1.06 -7.53
C LEU A 262 0.96 0.09 -7.87
N ILE A 263 0.40 1.26 -8.19
CA ILE A 263 1.14 2.50 -8.50
C ILE A 263 0.87 3.49 -7.37
N ALA A 264 1.93 3.99 -6.75
CA ALA A 264 1.85 4.98 -5.67
C ALA A 264 2.18 6.39 -6.18
N GLY A 265 1.67 7.41 -5.47
CA GLY A 265 1.95 8.83 -5.76
C GLY A 265 1.35 9.39 -7.05
N LEU A 266 0.62 8.58 -7.84
CA LEU A 266 -0.01 8.99 -9.08
C LEU A 266 -1.49 8.59 -9.12
N ARG A 267 -2.36 9.56 -9.40
CA ARG A 267 -3.81 9.37 -9.52
C ARG A 267 -4.28 9.52 -10.96
N ASN A 268 -5.34 8.81 -11.30
CA ASN A 268 -6.00 8.98 -12.60
C ASN A 268 -6.56 10.40 -12.72
N GLY A 269 -6.31 11.04 -13.85
CA GLY A 269 -6.67 12.45 -14.10
C GLY A 269 -5.79 13.48 -13.38
N GLN A 270 -4.77 13.07 -12.60
CA GLN A 270 -3.96 14.02 -11.84
C GLN A 270 -3.24 15.01 -12.76
N HIS A 271 -3.18 16.27 -12.33
CA HIS A 271 -2.49 17.34 -13.07
C HIS A 271 -1.25 17.79 -12.30
N PHE A 272 -0.13 17.93 -13.01
CA PHE A 272 1.12 18.46 -12.48
C PHE A 272 1.55 19.69 -13.26
N SER A 273 2.16 20.65 -12.57
CA SER A 273 2.95 21.69 -13.24
C SER A 273 4.26 21.08 -13.76
N ARG A 274 4.89 21.71 -14.75
CA ARG A 274 6.20 21.26 -15.26
C ARG A 274 7.28 21.10 -14.17
N ARG A 275 7.23 21.92 -13.11
CA ARG A 275 8.17 21.84 -11.96
C ARG A 275 7.76 20.75 -10.95
N GLY A 276 6.46 20.55 -10.75
CA GLY A 276 5.92 19.53 -9.84
C GLY A 276 5.74 18.16 -10.47
N ALA A 277 6.03 17.98 -11.76
CA ALA A 277 5.90 16.69 -12.42
C ALA A 277 6.83 15.65 -11.77
N PRO A 278 6.37 14.40 -11.58
CA PRO A 278 7.15 13.37 -10.93
C PRO A 278 8.42 13.08 -11.73
N ARG A 279 9.51 12.86 -11.00
CA ARG A 279 10.76 12.34 -11.55
C ARG A 279 10.95 10.88 -11.14
N GLU A 280 10.50 10.50 -9.96
CA GLU A 280 10.49 9.12 -9.49
C GLU A 280 9.07 8.55 -9.63
N LEU A 281 8.98 7.36 -10.19
CA LEU A 281 7.78 6.54 -10.25
C LEU A 281 7.96 5.42 -9.23
N HIS A 282 6.94 5.10 -8.44
CA HIS A 282 7.07 4.06 -7.43
C HIS A 282 5.73 3.38 -7.17
N GLY A 283 5.77 2.24 -6.49
CA GLY A 283 4.60 1.47 -6.11
C GLY A 283 4.97 0.16 -5.43
N THR A 284 3.98 -0.71 -5.29
CA THR A 284 4.15 -2.00 -4.61
C THR A 284 3.57 -3.13 -5.44
N VAL A 285 3.96 -4.36 -5.12
CA VAL A 285 3.40 -5.60 -5.64
C VAL A 285 2.97 -6.44 -4.46
N ALA A 286 1.68 -6.76 -4.38
CA ALA A 286 1.16 -7.72 -3.41
C ALA A 286 1.10 -9.09 -4.06
N ASP A 287 1.86 -10.04 -3.53
CA ASP A 287 1.90 -11.41 -4.03
C ASP A 287 2.07 -12.40 -2.88
N GLN A 288 1.60 -13.64 -3.08
CA GLN A 288 1.82 -14.73 -2.12
C GLN A 288 3.22 -15.36 -2.28
N GLY A 289 3.86 -15.17 -3.44
CA GLY A 289 5.21 -15.62 -3.77
C GLY A 289 6.22 -14.47 -3.88
N ALA A 290 7.44 -14.82 -4.27
CA ALA A 290 8.49 -13.84 -4.54
C ALA A 290 8.25 -13.16 -5.88
N VAL A 291 8.35 -11.84 -5.91
CA VAL A 291 8.34 -11.08 -7.16
C VAL A 291 9.63 -11.39 -7.92
N LYS A 292 9.50 -11.75 -9.19
CA LYS A 292 10.63 -12.02 -10.08
C LYS A 292 10.98 -10.80 -10.93
N GLN A 293 9.97 -10.02 -11.30
CA GLN A 293 10.15 -8.91 -12.22
C GLN A 293 8.99 -7.93 -12.16
N VAL A 294 9.29 -6.64 -12.00
CA VAL A 294 8.36 -5.54 -12.19
C VAL A 294 8.73 -4.80 -13.46
N GLN A 295 7.73 -4.54 -14.31
CA GLN A 295 7.93 -3.86 -15.59
C GLN A 295 6.99 -2.67 -15.73
N LEU A 296 7.53 -1.59 -16.29
CA LEU A 296 6.83 -0.35 -16.55
C LEU A 296 6.65 -0.15 -18.05
N ARG A 297 5.59 0.58 -18.36
CA ARG A 297 5.33 1.13 -19.69
C ARG A 297 4.89 2.56 -19.53
N LEU A 298 5.61 3.50 -20.13
CA LEU A 298 5.29 4.93 -20.04
C LEU A 298 5.11 5.57 -21.41
N GLU A 299 3.89 6.03 -21.68
CA GLU A 299 3.51 6.74 -22.91
C GLU A 299 3.23 8.21 -22.63
N ARG A 300 3.51 9.04 -23.63
CA ARG A 300 3.22 10.48 -23.62
C ARG A 300 2.58 10.90 -24.93
N LYS A 301 1.42 11.54 -24.82
CA LYS A 301 0.71 12.22 -25.91
C LYS A 301 0.82 13.74 -25.75
N ARG A 302 1.25 14.42 -26.81
CA ARG A 302 1.30 15.89 -26.88
C ARG A 302 0.67 16.36 -28.19
N GLY A 303 -0.53 16.94 -28.09
CA GLY A 303 -1.34 17.27 -29.26
C GLY A 303 -1.63 16.01 -30.09
N LYS A 304 -1.27 16.04 -31.37
CA LYS A 304 -1.38 14.89 -32.29
C LYS A 304 -0.21 13.89 -32.21
N GLY A 305 0.89 14.24 -31.51
CA GLY A 305 2.08 13.39 -31.43
C GLY A 305 2.06 12.45 -30.23
N CYS A 306 2.54 11.22 -30.43
CA CYS A 306 2.78 10.25 -29.36
C CYS A 306 4.27 9.89 -29.26
N SER A 307 4.68 9.52 -28.07
CA SER A 307 6.03 9.07 -27.76
C SER A 307 6.00 8.07 -26.61
N SER A 308 6.95 7.15 -26.56
CA SER A 308 7.13 6.21 -25.47
C SER A 308 8.48 6.43 -24.81
N PHE A 309 8.56 6.22 -23.50
CA PHE A 309 9.84 6.16 -22.82
C PHE A 309 10.61 4.91 -23.28
N SER A 310 11.93 5.03 -23.42
CA SER A 310 12.85 3.94 -23.71
C SER A 310 13.91 3.97 -22.63
N ALA A 311 14.01 2.90 -21.84
CA ALA A 311 15.01 2.77 -20.79
C ALA A 311 16.43 2.77 -21.39
N ASP A 312 16.69 1.99 -22.45
CA ASP A 312 18.02 1.92 -23.11
C ASP A 312 18.52 3.27 -23.62
N ARG A 313 17.60 4.15 -24.05
CA ARG A 313 17.94 5.49 -24.57
C ARG A 313 17.70 6.60 -23.56
N GLU A 314 17.18 6.25 -22.38
CA GLU A 314 16.85 7.15 -21.28
C GLU A 314 16.01 8.37 -21.70
N ARG A 315 15.15 8.22 -22.71
CA ARG A 315 14.38 9.33 -23.29
C ARG A 315 13.10 8.90 -23.99
N PHE A 316 12.23 9.87 -24.22
CA PHE A 316 11.02 9.68 -25.04
C PHE A 316 11.37 9.60 -26.52
N VAL A 317 10.98 8.51 -27.17
CA VAL A 317 11.13 8.29 -28.61
C VAL A 317 9.78 8.46 -29.28
N LYS A 318 9.74 9.16 -30.42
CA LYS A 318 8.49 9.40 -31.17
C LYS A 318 7.92 8.07 -31.67
N ARG A 319 6.61 7.88 -31.52
CA ARG A 319 5.89 6.67 -31.94
C ARG A 319 4.52 7.04 -32.50
N SER A 320 3.94 6.16 -33.31
CA SER A 320 2.53 6.25 -33.68
C SER A 320 1.65 6.00 -32.45
N CYS A 321 0.61 6.81 -32.29
CA CYS A 321 -0.37 6.60 -31.22
C CYS A 321 -1.03 5.22 -31.35
N GLY A 322 -1.27 4.54 -30.23
CA GLY A 322 -1.96 3.24 -30.21
C GLY A 322 -1.09 2.01 -30.50
N ARG A 323 0.18 2.15 -30.92
CA ARG A 323 1.09 0.99 -31.09
C ARG A 323 1.62 0.43 -29.76
N GLY A 324 1.32 1.08 -28.64
CA GLY A 324 1.82 0.67 -27.34
C GLY A 324 3.33 0.91 -27.16
N ALA A 325 3.74 1.41 -26.00
CA ALA A 325 5.15 1.54 -25.62
C ALA A 325 5.84 0.17 -25.39
N ALA A 326 7.16 0.11 -25.40
CA ALA A 326 7.84 -1.10 -24.91
C ALA A 326 7.71 -1.18 -23.38
N TRP A 327 7.69 -2.41 -22.85
CA TRP A 327 7.90 -2.63 -21.41
C TRP A 327 9.39 -2.50 -21.11
N PHE A 328 9.73 -1.98 -19.93
CA PHE A 328 11.09 -1.91 -19.43
C PHE A 328 11.10 -2.26 -17.93
N ASP A 329 12.22 -2.74 -17.43
CA ASP A 329 12.32 -3.26 -16.06
C ASP A 329 12.44 -2.14 -15.01
N ALA A 330 11.80 -2.38 -13.87
CA ALA A 330 11.82 -1.55 -12.67
C ALA A 330 12.63 -2.16 -11.52
N GLY A 331 13.01 -3.42 -11.65
CA GLY A 331 13.54 -4.25 -10.56
C GLY A 331 12.69 -5.50 -10.36
N ASP A 332 13.01 -6.22 -9.29
CA ASP A 332 12.44 -7.51 -8.89
C ASP A 332 11.88 -7.48 -7.45
N ASP A 333 11.89 -6.32 -6.79
CA ASP A 333 11.36 -6.14 -5.44
C ASP A 333 9.83 -5.93 -5.40
N ALA A 334 9.23 -6.33 -4.27
CA ALA A 334 7.82 -6.05 -3.97
C ALA A 334 7.53 -4.55 -3.75
N SER A 335 8.54 -3.75 -3.40
CA SER A 335 8.48 -2.29 -3.45
C SER A 335 9.37 -1.81 -4.58
N TRP A 336 8.79 -1.22 -5.61
CA TRP A 336 9.53 -0.82 -6.80
C TRP A 336 9.60 0.70 -6.92
N SER A 337 10.73 1.19 -7.39
CA SER A 337 10.90 2.58 -7.79
C SER A 337 11.71 2.69 -9.08
N TYR A 338 11.43 3.73 -9.85
CA TYR A 338 12.13 4.02 -11.10
C TYR A 338 12.37 5.53 -11.21
N LEU A 339 13.63 5.93 -11.11
CA LEU A 339 14.04 7.32 -11.26
C LEU A 339 14.20 7.67 -12.74
N LEU A 340 13.35 8.56 -13.23
CA LEU A 340 13.46 9.05 -14.60
C LEU A 340 14.72 9.93 -14.77
N PRO A 341 15.44 9.77 -15.89
CA PRO A 341 16.64 10.55 -16.21
C PRO A 341 16.36 12.05 -16.20
N LYS A 342 15.15 12.44 -16.63
CA LYS A 342 14.67 13.82 -16.65
C LYS A 342 13.23 13.89 -16.16
N ARG A 343 12.91 14.99 -15.48
CA ARG A 343 11.55 15.32 -15.06
C ARG A 343 10.61 15.37 -16.27
N LEU A 344 9.38 14.89 -16.10
CA LEU A 344 8.41 14.80 -17.19
C LEU A 344 8.03 16.18 -17.74
N GLY A 345 8.04 16.30 -19.06
CA GLY A 345 7.62 17.52 -19.78
C GLY A 345 6.12 17.57 -20.02
N ARG A 346 5.62 18.63 -20.66
CA ARG A 346 4.18 18.83 -20.92
C ARG A 346 3.55 17.69 -21.72
N GLY A 347 2.42 17.14 -21.30
CA GLY A 347 1.72 16.10 -22.06
C GLY A 347 0.74 15.31 -21.21
N LEU A 348 -0.09 14.51 -21.89
CA LEU A 348 -0.90 13.48 -21.25
C LEU A 348 -0.06 12.20 -21.20
N TYR A 349 0.05 11.61 -20.02
CA TYR A 349 0.82 10.41 -19.76
C TYR A 349 -0.11 9.23 -19.47
N GLN A 350 0.31 8.05 -19.90
CA GLN A 350 -0.25 6.78 -19.45
C GLN A 350 0.92 5.92 -18.96
N LEU A 351 0.90 5.63 -17.66
CA LEU A 351 1.78 4.66 -17.03
C LEU A 351 1.01 3.36 -16.88
N GLN A 352 1.65 2.25 -17.23
CA GLN A 352 1.19 0.91 -16.92
C GLN A 352 2.29 0.16 -16.19
N VAL A 353 1.91 -0.67 -15.22
CA VAL A 353 2.83 -1.49 -14.43
C VAL A 353 2.31 -2.91 -14.41
N ARG A 354 3.22 -3.87 -14.52
CA ARG A 354 2.93 -5.30 -14.35
C ARG A 354 4.02 -5.96 -13.54
N ALA A 355 3.64 -6.98 -12.78
CA ALA A 355 4.57 -7.83 -12.05
C ALA A 355 4.49 -9.27 -12.56
N THR A 356 5.60 -9.99 -12.46
CA THR A 356 5.68 -11.44 -12.66
C THR A 356 6.28 -12.03 -11.38
N ASP A 357 5.67 -13.09 -10.86
CA ASP A 357 6.21 -13.81 -9.70
C ASP A 357 7.26 -14.86 -10.12
N ALA A 358 7.86 -15.52 -9.13
CA ALA A 358 8.83 -16.59 -9.35
C ALA A 358 8.23 -17.83 -10.03
N ALA A 359 6.94 -18.10 -9.81
CA ALA A 359 6.19 -19.19 -10.45
C ALA A 359 5.83 -18.90 -11.92
N GLY A 360 6.04 -17.66 -12.39
CA GLY A 360 5.73 -17.19 -13.73
C GLY A 360 4.32 -16.62 -13.91
N ASN A 361 3.51 -16.52 -12.85
CA ASN A 361 2.21 -15.85 -12.91
C ASN A 361 2.40 -14.35 -13.08
N ARG A 362 1.53 -13.75 -13.89
CA ARG A 362 1.62 -12.33 -14.27
C ARG A 362 0.42 -11.55 -13.76
N SER A 363 0.69 -10.38 -13.20
CA SER A 363 -0.35 -9.47 -12.75
C SER A 363 -1.21 -8.97 -13.90
N THR A 364 -2.44 -8.56 -13.58
CA THR A 364 -3.16 -7.61 -14.43
C THR A 364 -2.39 -6.28 -14.44
N ASN A 365 -2.43 -5.56 -15.57
CA ASN A 365 -1.73 -4.29 -15.67
C ASN A 365 -2.40 -3.23 -14.79
N ALA A 366 -1.71 -2.73 -13.77
CA ALA A 366 -2.09 -1.47 -13.13
C ALA A 366 -1.90 -0.33 -14.13
N SER A 367 -2.83 0.62 -14.21
CA SER A 367 -2.69 1.75 -15.14
C SER A 367 -3.17 3.05 -14.52
N VAL A 368 -2.36 4.09 -14.71
CA VAL A 368 -2.70 5.46 -14.34
C VAL A 368 -2.46 6.41 -15.51
N ARG A 369 -3.38 7.35 -15.68
CA ARG A 369 -3.30 8.44 -16.66
C ARG A 369 -3.25 9.77 -15.94
N PHE A 370 -2.24 10.59 -16.22
CA PHE A 370 -2.08 11.91 -15.61
C PHE A 370 -1.56 12.91 -16.63
N ARG A 371 -1.64 14.21 -16.34
CA ARG A 371 -1.25 15.29 -17.25
C ARG A 371 -0.20 16.19 -16.62
N VAL A 372 0.81 16.56 -17.40
CA VAL A 372 1.75 17.63 -17.07
C VAL A 372 1.42 18.85 -17.94
N ARG A 373 1.20 20.00 -17.29
CA ARG A 373 0.86 21.28 -17.93
C ARG A 373 2.06 22.23 -18.03
#